data_AF-A0A5C8ZML8-F1
#
_entry.id   AF-A0A5C8ZML8-F1
#
_cell.length_a   1.000
_cell.length_b   1.000
_cell.length_c   1.000
_cell.angle_alpha   90.00
_cell.angle_beta   90.00
_cell.angle_gamma   90.00
#
_symmetry.space_group_name_H-M   'P 1'
#
loop_
_entity.id
_entity.type
_entity.pdbx_description
1 polymer ?
#
loop_
_entity_poly.entity_id
_entity_poly.type
_entity_poly.pdbx_seq_one_letter_code
_entity_poly.pdbx_strand_id
1 'polypeptide(L)'
;MAAIAFDTLKCARRLIAAGIPDQQADVLAELMAEAFVHNVDQLVTKDYLDTRFDAFEQRIERHMDERFTEIDRKFAEVDLRFAEINGKFRLLYWMTGIVIASTTLPALARLFGLG
;
A
#
# COMPACT_ATOMS: atom_id res chain seq x y z
N MET A 1 23.06 -8.28 -18.52
CA MET A 1 22.30 -7.76 -19.67
C MET A 1 22.88 -8.35 -20.94
N ALA A 2 22.12 -9.18 -21.67
CA ALA A 2 22.49 -9.48 -23.04
C ALA A 2 22.18 -8.21 -23.84
N ALA A 3 23.15 -7.31 -23.93
CA ALA A 3 23.13 -6.27 -24.94
C ALA A 3 22.98 -7.02 -26.27
N ILE A 4 21.84 -6.88 -26.92
CA ILE A 4 21.72 -7.26 -28.33
C ILE A 4 22.66 -6.28 -29.02
N ALA A 5 23.92 -6.67 -29.17
CA ALA A 5 24.93 -5.85 -29.82
C ALA A 5 24.39 -5.52 -31.20
N PHE A 6 24.26 -4.22 -31.49
CA PHE A 6 23.82 -3.78 -32.79
C PHE A 6 24.89 -4.22 -33.81
N ASP A 7 24.56 -5.21 -34.64
CA ASP A 7 25.47 -5.77 -35.63
C ASP A 7 25.53 -4.85 -36.85
N THR A 8 26.46 -3.88 -36.80
CA THR A 8 26.69 -2.89 -37.86
C THR A 8 26.99 -3.55 -39.20
N LEU A 9 27.68 -4.70 -39.20
CA LEU A 9 28.11 -5.39 -40.41
C LEU A 9 26.93 -6.10 -41.10
N LYS A 10 26.04 -6.71 -40.32
CA LYS A 10 24.76 -7.24 -40.83
C LYS A 10 23.83 -6.12 -41.29
N CYS A 11 23.87 -4.96 -40.65
CA CYS A 11 23.12 -3.78 -41.06
C CYS A 11 23.62 -3.23 -42.41
N ALA A 12 24.92 -2.99 -42.55
CA ALA A 12 25.55 -2.52 -43.79
C ALA A 12 25.23 -3.47 -44.97
N ARG A 13 25.38 -4.78 -44.78
CA ARG A 13 25.00 -5.79 -45.80
C ARG A 13 23.55 -5.69 -46.24
N ARG A 14 22.62 -5.40 -45.33
CA ARG A 14 21.21 -5.21 -45.67
C ARG A 14 20.97 -3.90 -46.42
N LEU A 15 21.70 -2.84 -46.08
CA LEU A 15 21.64 -1.55 -46.78
C LEU A 15 22.18 -1.69 -48.21
N ILE A 16 23.27 -2.44 -48.40
CA ILE A 16 23.82 -2.77 -49.73
C ILE A 16 22.80 -3.56 -50.56
N ALA A 17 22.18 -4.57 -49.96
CA ALA A 17 21.13 -5.35 -50.62
C ALA A 17 19.89 -4.52 -50.98
N ALA A 18 19.66 -3.40 -50.28
CA ALA A 18 18.60 -2.44 -50.58
C ALA A 18 19.01 -1.39 -51.63
N GLY A 19 20.22 -1.48 -52.19
CA GLY A 19 20.73 -0.59 -53.24
C GLY A 19 21.53 0.61 -52.74
N ILE A 20 21.86 0.68 -51.45
CA ILE A 20 22.75 1.72 -50.92
C ILE A 20 24.21 1.38 -51.30
N PRO A 21 24.98 2.34 -51.85
CA PRO A 21 26.40 2.13 -52.14
C PRO A 21 27.20 1.66 -50.92
N ASP A 22 28.16 0.77 -51.14
CA ASP A 22 28.99 0.12 -50.10
C ASP A 22 29.50 1.10 -49.04
N GLN A 23 30.11 2.19 -49.51
CA GLN A 23 30.70 3.22 -48.65
C GLN A 23 29.67 4.00 -47.82
N GLN A 24 28.44 4.16 -48.33
CA GLN A 24 27.35 4.82 -47.60
C GLN A 24 26.66 3.87 -46.63
N ALA A 25 26.60 2.58 -46.96
CA ALA A 25 26.00 1.56 -46.10
C ALA A 25 26.80 1.37 -44.80
N ASP A 26 28.13 1.37 -44.89
CA ASP A 26 29.01 1.28 -43.73
C ASP A 26 28.86 2.51 -42.81
N VAL A 27 28.97 3.72 -43.40
CA VAL A 27 28.83 4.98 -42.63
C VAL A 27 27.44 5.10 -42.01
N LEU A 28 26.39 4.71 -42.72
CA LEU A 28 25.02 4.74 -42.20
C LEU A 28 24.81 3.73 -41.07
N ALA A 29 25.39 2.54 -41.17
CA ALA A 29 25.34 1.53 -40.11
C ALA A 29 26.11 1.99 -38.85
N GLU A 30 27.26 2.65 -39.02
CA GLU A 30 28.02 3.25 -37.91
C GLU A 30 27.24 4.37 -37.23
N LEU A 31 26.69 5.32 -37.99
CA LEU A 31 25.89 6.43 -37.44
C LEU A 31 24.65 5.93 -36.67
N MET A 32 23.98 4.89 -37.16
CA MET A 32 22.85 4.27 -36.45
C MET A 32 23.29 3.59 -35.16
N ALA A 33 24.46 2.94 -35.14
CA ALA A 33 24.99 2.33 -33.93
C ALA A 33 25.40 3.39 -32.89
N GLU A 34 26.05 4.46 -33.31
CA GLU A 34 26.40 5.59 -32.44
C GLU A 34 25.16 6.27 -31.84
N ALA A 35 24.15 6.55 -32.67
CA ALA A 35 22.88 7.12 -32.21
C ALA A 35 22.14 6.18 -31.23
N PHE A 36 22.24 4.87 -31.45
CA PHE A 36 21.66 3.89 -30.53
C PHE A 36 22.39 3.88 -29.20
N VAL A 37 23.73 3.78 -29.19
CA VAL A 37 24.56 3.79 -27.96
C VAL A 37 24.33 5.05 -27.13
N HIS A 38 24.29 6.22 -27.78
CA HIS A 38 24.00 7.48 -27.09
C HIS A 38 22.59 7.49 -26.44
N ASN A 39 21.62 6.80 -27.02
CA ASN A 39 20.25 6.78 -26.52
C ASN A 39 19.97 5.62 -25.54
N VAL A 40 20.76 4.54 -25.54
CA VAL A 40 20.58 3.39 -24.62
C VAL A 40 20.63 3.82 -23.16
N ASP A 41 21.50 4.78 -22.80
CA ASP A 41 21.59 5.28 -21.42
C ASP A 41 20.32 6.03 -20.97
N GLN A 42 19.52 6.54 -21.92
CA GLN A 42 18.22 7.17 -21.64
C GLN A 42 17.05 6.19 -21.71
N LEU A 43 17.27 4.96 -22.17
CA LEU A 43 16.21 3.95 -22.18
C LEU A 43 15.94 3.47 -20.75
N VAL A 44 14.67 3.51 -20.38
CA VAL A 44 14.18 2.84 -19.18
C VAL A 44 14.30 1.34 -19.40
N THR A 45 15.28 0.72 -18.74
CA THR A 45 15.50 -0.73 -18.81
C THR A 45 14.53 -1.45 -17.89
N LYS A 46 14.27 -2.73 -18.19
CA LYS A 46 13.48 -3.59 -17.30
C LYS A 46 14.09 -3.66 -15.89
N ASP A 47 15.41 -3.80 -15.80
CA ASP A 47 16.15 -3.88 -14.53
C ASP A 47 15.99 -2.61 -13.68
N TYR A 48 16.02 -1.44 -14.32
CA TYR A 48 15.74 -0.16 -13.67
C TYR A 48 14.31 -0.10 -13.13
N LEU A 49 13.32 -0.55 -13.91
CA LEU A 49 11.93 -0.62 -13.47
C LEU A 49 11.74 -1.59 -12.32
N ASP A 50 12.30 -2.80 -12.40
CA ASP A 50 12.23 -3.81 -11.35
C ASP A 50 12.78 -3.24 -10.03
N THR A 51 13.96 -2.60 -10.07
CA THR A 51 14.54 -1.92 -8.90
C THR A 51 13.64 -0.81 -8.35
N ARG A 52 13.01 -0.02 -9.23
CA ARG A 52 12.10 1.06 -8.82
C ARG A 52 10.80 0.54 -8.24
N PHE A 53 10.28 -0.57 -8.76
CA PHE A 53 9.10 -1.25 -8.23
C PHE A 53 9.39 -1.84 -6.86
N ASP A 54 10.50 -2.54 -6.67
CA ASP A 54 10.90 -3.08 -5.35
C ASP A 54 11.02 -1.97 -4.30
N ALA A 55 11.66 -0.85 -4.65
CA ALA A 55 11.77 0.30 -3.76
C ALA A 55 10.41 0.95 -3.45
N PHE A 56 9.47 0.90 -4.39
CA PHE A 56 8.11 1.41 -4.21
C PHE A 56 7.29 0.48 -3.32
N GLU A 57 7.36 -0.83 -3.52
CA GLU A 57 6.70 -1.84 -2.69
C GLU A 57 7.14 -1.73 -1.24
N GLN A 58 8.46 -1.67 -0.97
CA GLN A 58 8.99 -1.50 0.38
C GLN A 58 8.48 -0.22 1.06
N ARG A 59 8.32 0.87 0.29
CA ARG A 59 7.80 2.13 0.82
C ARG A 59 6.32 2.02 1.19
N ILE A 60 5.52 1.34 0.36
CA ILE A 60 4.11 1.11 0.64
C ILE A 60 3.96 0.22 1.87
N GLU A 61 4.69 -0.88 1.94
CA GLU A 61 4.63 -1.84 3.04
C GLU A 61 4.91 -1.13 4.37
N ARG A 62 6.03 -0.38 4.46
CA ARG A 62 6.35 0.40 5.67
C ARG A 62 5.26 1.40 6.03
N HIS A 63 4.74 2.13 5.05
CA HIS A 63 3.71 3.14 5.32
C HIS A 63 2.40 2.51 5.78
N MET A 64 2.02 1.37 5.20
CA MET A 64 0.83 0.63 5.62
C MET A 64 1.00 0.10 7.03
N ASP A 65 2.12 -0.54 7.36
CA ASP A 65 2.38 -1.07 8.70
C ASP A 65 2.30 0.00 9.79
N GLU A 66 2.90 1.18 9.56
CA GLU A 66 2.83 2.31 10.48
C GLU A 66 1.37 2.76 10.71
N ARG A 67 0.59 2.84 9.63
CA ARG A 67 -0.82 3.27 9.67
C ARG A 67 -1.72 2.24 10.34
N PHE A 68 -1.51 0.95 10.07
CA PHE A 68 -2.23 -0.14 10.74
C PHE A 68 -1.91 -0.17 12.23
N THR A 69 -0.63 -0.01 12.62
CA THR A 69 -0.23 0.08 14.02
C THR A 69 -0.87 1.28 14.73
N GLU A 70 -0.97 2.43 14.06
CA GLU A 70 -1.65 3.61 14.60
C GLU A 70 -3.16 3.35 14.81
N ILE A 71 -3.80 2.66 13.86
CA ILE A 71 -5.21 2.27 13.95
C ILE A 71 -5.44 1.31 15.11
N ASP A 72 -4.60 0.28 15.25
CA ASP A 72 -4.69 -0.69 16.36
C ASP A 72 -4.59 0.01 17.71
N ARG A 73 -3.68 0.99 17.85
CA ARG A 73 -3.57 1.80 19.08
C ARG A 73 -4.85 2.57 19.38
N LYS A 74 -5.49 3.16 18.37
CA LYS A 74 -6.76 3.88 18.53
C LYS A 74 -7.89 2.95 18.92
N PHE A 75 -7.96 1.75 18.32
CA PHE A 75 -8.95 0.75 18.71
C PHE A 75 -8.76 0.29 20.16
N ALA A 76 -7.53 0.04 20.60
CA ALA A 76 -7.25 -0.29 22.00
C ALA A 76 -7.66 0.83 22.96
N GLU A 77 -7.45 2.10 22.59
CA GLU A 77 -7.94 3.25 23.38
C GLU A 77 -9.47 3.28 23.45
N VAL A 78 -10.15 3.02 22.33
CA VAL A 78 -11.61 2.95 22.26
C VAL A 78 -12.15 1.83 23.15
N ASP A 79 -11.53 0.64 23.13
CA ASP A 79 -11.93 -0.49 23.97
C ASP A 79 -11.82 -0.16 25.47
N LEU A 80 -10.75 0.53 25.89
CA LEU A 80 -10.60 1.00 27.27
C LEU A 80 -11.73 1.95 27.68
N ARG A 81 -12.09 2.90 26.80
CA ARG A 81 -13.21 3.83 27.06
C ARG A 81 -14.55 3.10 27.13
N PHE A 82 -14.78 2.11 26.27
CA PHE A 82 -15.98 1.27 26.35
C PHE A 82 -16.03 0.45 27.65
N ALA A 83 -14.91 -0.11 28.10
CA ALA A 83 -14.83 -0.82 29.38
C ALA A 83 -15.17 0.11 30.57
N GLU A 84 -14.66 1.34 30.57
CA GLU A 84 -14.98 2.34 31.57
C GLU A 84 -16.48 2.70 31.57
N ILE A 85 -17.05 2.95 30.40
CA ILE A 85 -18.47 3.24 30.21
C ILE A 85 -19.34 2.08 30.72
N ASN A 86 -19.00 0.84 30.38
CA ASN A 86 -19.69 -0.35 30.85
C ASN A 86 -19.65 -0.48 32.38
N GLY A 87 -18.53 -0.11 33.01
CA GLY A 87 -18.42 -0.03 34.46
C GLY A 87 -19.39 0.98 35.08
N LYS A 88 -19.45 2.20 34.51
CA LYS A 88 -20.38 3.25 34.96
C LYS A 88 -21.85 2.84 34.78
N PHE A 89 -22.20 2.25 33.63
CA PHE A 89 -23.55 1.75 33.39
C PHE A 89 -23.92 0.62 34.35
N ARG A 90 -23.01 -0.31 34.66
CA ARG A 90 -23.26 -1.37 35.64
C ARG A 90 -23.62 -0.78 37.01
N LEU A 91 -22.86 0.23 37.46
CA LEU A 91 -23.15 0.93 38.71
C LEU A 91 -24.52 1.61 38.67
N LEU A 92 -24.84 2.28 37.57
CA LEU A 92 -26.14 2.93 37.37
C LEU A 92 -27.30 1.91 37.39
N TYR A 93 -27.15 0.75 36.75
CA TYR A 93 -28.14 -0.32 36.78
C TYR A 93 -28.38 -0.84 38.21
N TRP A 94 -27.33 -1.00 39.01
CA TRP A 94 -27.50 -1.39 40.42
C TRP A 94 -28.21 -0.33 41.25
N MET A 95 -27.81 0.94 41.10
CA MET A 95 -28.43 2.06 41.84
C MET A 95 -29.91 2.21 41.49
N THR A 96 -30.26 2.12 40.20
CA THR A 96 -31.66 2.17 39.76
C THR A 96 -32.46 0.98 40.27
N GLY A 97 -31.89 -0.23 40.30
CA GLY A 97 -32.50 -1.40 40.93
C GLY A 97 -32.82 -1.19 42.42
N ILE A 98 -31.89 -0.59 43.17
CA ILE A 98 -32.10 -0.26 44.59
C ILE A 98 -33.21 0.77 44.77
N VAL A 99 -33.24 1.83 43.94
CA VAL A 99 -34.29 2.86 44.00
C VAL A 99 -35.67 2.30 43.64
N ILE A 100 -35.75 1.41 42.65
CA ILE A 100 -36.99 0.72 42.30
C ILE A 100 -37.43 -0.17 43.47
N ALA A 101 -36.53 -0.96 44.05
CA ALA A 101 -36.85 -1.82 45.20
C ALA A 101 -37.32 -0.99 46.41
N SER A 102 -36.67 0.13 46.72
CA SER A 102 -37.05 0.99 47.85
C SER A 102 -38.42 1.64 47.69
N THR A 103 -38.86 1.90 46.45
CA THR A 103 -40.18 2.50 46.17
C THR A 103 -41.27 1.44 46.04
N THR A 104 -40.97 0.31 45.42
CA THR A 104 -41.95 -0.76 45.15
C THR A 104 -42.20 -1.67 46.34
N LEU A 105 -41.19 -2.01 47.15
CA LEU A 105 -41.36 -2.88 48.32
C LEU A 105 -42.36 -2.30 49.34
N PRO A 106 -42.29 -1.01 49.74
CA PRO A 106 -43.26 -0.43 50.67
C PRO A 106 -44.65 -0.28 50.05
N ALA A 107 -44.73 0.02 48.75
CA ALA A 107 -46.00 0.11 48.05
C ALA A 107 -46.72 -1.25 48.00
N LEU A 108 -45.99 -2.34 47.74
CA LEU A 108 -46.50 -3.70 47.78
C LEU A 108 -46.90 -4.13 49.20
N ALA A 109 -46.07 -3.87 50.21
CA ALA A 109 -46.39 -4.21 51.60
C ALA A 109 -47.70 -3.55 52.08
N ARG A 110 -47.92 -2.28 51.70
CA ARG A 110 -49.19 -1.56 51.97
C ARG A 110 -50.39 -2.17 51.25
N LEU A 111 -50.20 -2.67 50.04
CA LEU A 111 -51.27 -3.22 49.20
C LEU A 111 -51.68 -4.64 49.64
N PHE A 112 -50.72 -5.42 50.16
CA PHE A 112 -50.96 -6.77 50.67
C PHE A 112 -51.21 -6.84 52.19
N GLY A 113 -51.27 -5.71 52.89
CA GLY A 113 -51.70 -5.65 54.29
C GLY A 113 -50.72 -6.24 55.30
N LEU A 114 -49.42 -6.34 54.99
CA LEU A 114 -48.39 -6.59 56.01
C LEU A 114 -48.05 -5.26 56.71
N GLY A 115 -48.87 -4.89 57.68
CA GLY A 115 -48.64 -3.82 58.64
C GLY A 115 -48.83 -4.34 60.05
#